data_AF-A0A1C6EMC8-F1
#
_entry.id   AF-A0A1C6EMC8-F1
#
_cell.length_a   1.000
_cell.length_b   1.000
_cell.length_c   1.000
_cell.angle_alpha   90.00
_cell.angle_beta   90.00
_cell.angle_gamma   90.00
#
_symmetry.space_group_name_H-M   'P 1'
#
loop_
_entity.id
_entity.type
_entity.pdbx_description
1 polymer ?
#
loop_
_entity_poly.entity_id
_entity_poly.type
_entity_poly.pdbx_seq_one_letter_code
_entity_poly.pdbx_strand_id
1 'polypeptide(L)' 'MSKSKEIRLLKDRLDYYTMEAEDDQFDAEEVIRLLKRLDELEPLPEPDMSAEESLEALWIKKRM' A
#
# COMPACT_ATOMS: atom_id res chain seq x y z
N MET A 1 -21.81 5.03 4.12
CA MET A 1 -21.05 4.91 2.86
C MET A 1 -20.95 3.43 2.50
N SER A 2 -20.92 3.07 1.21
CA SER A 2 -20.63 1.67 0.84
C SER A 2 -19.13 1.44 0.88
N LYS A 3 -18.70 0.26 1.36
CA LYS A 3 -17.29 -0.16 1.48
C LYS A 3 -16.49 0.13 0.21
N SER A 4 -17.04 -0.19 -0.95
CA SER A 4 -16.39 0.04 -2.25
C SER A 4 -16.19 1.51 -2.59
N LYS A 5 -17.06 2.40 -2.10
CA LYS A 5 -16.91 3.86 -2.30
C LYS A 5 -15.81 4.41 -1.38
N GLU A 6 -15.72 3.93 -0.15
CA GLU A 6 -14.66 4.32 0.79
C GLU A 6 -13.28 3.90 0.27
N ILE A 7 -13.13 2.65 -0.18
CA ILE A 7 -11.90 2.15 -0.79
C ILE A 7 -11.46 3.01 -1.98
N ARG A 8 -12.41 3.37 -2.86
CA ARG A 8 -12.11 4.25 -4.00
C ARG A 8 -11.57 5.61 -3.56
N LEU A 9 -12.22 6.25 -2.60
CA LEU A 9 -11.78 7.55 -2.08
C LEU A 9 -10.39 7.48 -1.42
N LEU A 10 -10.11 6.37 -0.71
CA LEU A 10 -8.79 6.14 -0.11
C LEU A 10 -7.72 5.99 -1.19
N LYS A 11 -8.00 5.21 -2.26
CA LYS A 11 -7.08 5.01 -3.39
C LYS A 11 -6.84 6.32 -4.14
N ASP A 12 -7.89 7.08 -4.46
CA ASP A 12 -7.76 8.38 -5.15
C ASP A 12 -6.86 9.36 -4.35
N ARG A 13 -6.95 9.35 -3.01
CA ARG A 13 -6.10 10.20 -2.17
C ARG A 13 -4.66 9.71 -2.05
N LEU A 14 -4.44 8.39 -2.04
CA LEU A 14 -3.10 7.81 -2.11
C LEU A 14 -2.44 8.06 -3.47
N ASP A 15 -3.21 8.08 -4.55
CA ASP A 15 -2.72 8.42 -5.88
C ASP A 15 -2.21 9.86 -5.93
N TYR A 16 -2.91 10.81 -5.28
CA TYR A 16 -2.40 12.18 -5.11
C TYR A 16 -1.01 12.20 -4.44
N TYR A 17 -0.85 11.49 -3.32
CA TYR A 17 0.45 11.39 -2.63
C TYR A 17 1.54 10.68 -3.44
N THR A 18 1.17 9.90 -4.45
CA THR A 18 2.11 9.14 -5.28
C THR A 18 2.48 9.87 -6.58
N MET A 19 1.55 10.67 -7.13
CA MET A 19 1.69 11.26 -8.47
C MET A 19 1.76 12.78 -8.49
N GLU A 20 1.15 13.46 -7.51
CA GLU A 20 0.95 14.92 -7.56
C GLU A 20 1.53 15.65 -6.34
N ALA A 21 1.65 15.00 -5.19
CA ALA A 21 2.22 15.63 -4.00
C ALA A 21 3.72 15.87 -4.16
N GLU A 22 4.13 17.12 -3.93
CA GLU A 22 5.53 17.51 -3.78
C GLU A 22 6.04 17.14 -2.38
N ASP A 23 7.37 17.08 -2.20
CA ASP A 23 8.00 16.67 -0.93
C ASP A 23 7.56 17.53 0.29
N ASP A 24 7.23 18.80 0.08
CA ASP A 24 6.75 19.73 1.11
C ASP A 24 5.25 19.56 1.44
N GLN A 25 4.51 18.90 0.56
CA GLN A 25 3.09 18.57 0.72
C GLN A 25 2.87 17.13 1.20
N PHE A 26 3.92 16.31 1.21
CA PHE A 26 3.85 14.91 1.62
C PHE A 26 3.74 14.77 3.15
N ASP A 27 2.57 14.32 3.62
CA ASP A 27 2.34 13.97 5.02
C ASP A 27 2.39 12.44 5.19
N ALA A 28 3.52 11.95 5.71
CA ALA A 28 3.73 10.54 5.99
C ALA A 28 2.71 9.98 7.00
N GLU A 29 2.29 10.75 8.01
CA GLU A 29 1.32 10.29 9.01
C GLU A 29 -0.06 10.12 8.38
N GLU A 30 -0.44 11.01 7.47
CA GLU A 30 -1.67 10.89 6.70
C GLU A 30 -1.65 9.65 5.80
N VAL A 31 -0.58 9.46 5.02
CA VAL A 31 -0.43 8.29 4.14
C VAL A 31 -0.50 6.98 4.94
N ILE A 32 0.17 6.91 6.09
CA ILE A 32 0.11 5.72 6.97
C ILE A 32 -1.31 5.45 7.47
N ARG A 33 -2.07 6.50 7.84
CA ARG A 33 -3.47 6.35 8.27
C ARG A 33 -4.36 5.86 7.14
N LEU A 34 -4.18 6.39 5.92
CA LEU A 34 -4.91 5.98 4.73
C LEU A 34 -4.64 4.50 4.40
N LEU A 35 -3.37 4.08 4.42
CA LEU A 35 -2.96 2.70 4.15
C LEU A 35 -3.51 1.72 5.19
N LYS A 36 -3.43 2.05 6.49
CA LYS A 36 -4.02 1.22 7.55
C LYS A 36 -5.51 1.04 7.38
N ARG A 37 -6.23 2.12 7.05
CA ARG A 37 -7.67 2.04 6.81
C ARG A 37 -7.99 1.20 5.57
N LEU A 38 -7.16 1.30 4.53
CA LEU A 38 -7.31 0.49 3.34
C LEU A 38 -7.09 -0.99 3.63
N ASP A 39 -6.10 -1.33 4.44
CA ASP A 39 -5.80 -2.70 4.88
C ASP A 39 -6.92 -3.29 5.76
N GLU A 40 -7.55 -2.49 6.64
CA GLU A 40 -8.75 -2.93 7.39
C GLU A 40 -9.94 -3.25 6.47
N LEU A 41 -10.08 -2.52 5.37
CA LEU A 41 -11.20 -2.68 4.43
C LEU A 41 -10.90 -3.79 3.41
N GLU A 42 -9.70 -3.83 2.86
CA GLU A 42 -9.25 -4.79 1.85
C GLU A 42 -7.95 -5.40 2.37
N PRO A 43 -8.02 -6.30 3.35
CA PRO A 43 -6.84 -6.95 3.88
C PRO A 43 -6.17 -7.70 2.75
N LEU A 44 -4.87 -7.50 2.60
CA LEU A 44 -4.10 -8.27 1.65
C LEU A 44 -4.18 -9.76 2.05
N PRO A 45 -4.28 -10.68 1.08
CA PRO A 45 -4.17 -12.09 1.39
C PRO A 45 -2.86 -12.32 2.14
N GLU A 46 -2.91 -13.12 3.21
CA GLU A 46 -1.69 -13.54 3.88
C GLU A 46 -0.79 -14.18 2.82
N PRO A 47 0.48 -13.75 2.73
CA PRO A 47 1.35 -14.28 1.69
C PRO A 47 1.51 -15.78 1.94
N ASP A 48 1.42 -16.59 0.87
CA ASP A 48 1.62 -18.04 0.92
C ASP A 48 3.02 -18.43 1.45
N MET A 49 3.93 -17.45 1.54
CA MET A 49 5.32 -17.56 1.97
C MET A 49 5.67 -16.36 2.85
N SER A 50 6.59 -16.54 3.81
CA SER A 50 7.03 -15.44 4.67
C SER A 50 7.62 -14.27 3.85
N ALA A 51 7.61 -13.04 4.39
CA ALA A 51 8.33 -11.91 3.81
C ALA A 51 9.82 -12.25 3.59
N GLU A 52 10.40 -13.09 4.44
CA GLU A 52 11.79 -13.55 4.36
C GLU A 52 12.00 -14.51 3.18
N GLU A 53 11.09 -15.47 2.97
CA GLU A 53 11.10 -16.38 1.81
C GLU A 53 10.88 -15.62 0.49
N SER A 54 10.01 -14.60 0.51
CA SER A 54 9.75 -13.75 -0.65
C SER A 54 10.97 -12.93 -1.06
N LEU A 55 11.72 -12.40 -0.08
CA LEU A 55 12.97 -11.69 -0.35
C LEU A 55 14.04 -12.64 -0.88
N GLU A 56 14.29 -13.77 -0.22
CA GLU A 56 15.22 -14.82 -0.67
C GLU A 56 14.95 -15.24 -2.13
N ALA A 57 13.68 -15.51 -2.48
CA ALA A 57 13.29 -15.89 -3.83
C ALA A 57 13.59 -14.80 -4.88
N LEU A 58 13.36 -13.52 -4.55
CA LEU A 58 13.70 -12.39 -5.42
C LEU A 58 15.21 -12.24 -5.63
N TRP A 59 16.01 -12.41 -4.57
CA TRP A 59 17.46 -12.35 -4.65
C TRP A 59 18.06 -13.52 -5.44
N ILE A 60 17.53 -14.74 -5.25
CA ILE A 60 17.93 -15.93 -6.02
C ILE A 60 17.61 -15.74 -7.50
N LYS A 61 16.41 -15.26 -7.83
CA LYS A 61 15.97 -15.01 -9.21
C LYS A 61 16.79 -13.94 -9.92
N LYS A 62 17.30 -12.93 -9.20
CA LYS A 62 18.15 -11.87 -9.76
C LYS A 62 19.61 -12.30 -9.96
N ARG A 63 20.00 -13.45 -9.41
CA ARG A 63 21.36 -14.02 -9.50
C ARG A 63 21.53 -15.06 -10.62
N MET A 64 20.46 -15.35 -11.37
CA MET A 64 20.45 -16.12 -12.63
C MET A 64 20.42 -15.17 -13.82
#